data_AF-A0A131YBE7-F1
#
_entry.id   AF-A0A131YBE7-F1
#
_cell.length_a   1.000
_cell.length_b   1.000
_cell.length_c   1.000
_cell.angle_alpha   90.00
_cell.angle_beta   90.00
_cell.angle_gamma   90.00
#
_symmetry.space_group_name_H-M   'P 1'
#
loop_
_entity.id
_entity.type
_entity.pdbx_description
1 polymer ?
#
loop_
_entity_poly.entity_id
_entity_poly.type
_entity_poly.pdbx_seq_one_letter_code
_entity_poly.pdbx_strand_id
1 'polypeptide(L)'
;MSKMASLTLFLSLQVAAASAVTQGHSEVTEKSITVYPRVLESREDGSEKVLIVHEGYSLHLKKASILARRLLLRDVTKDGVIEQYVDGTHYERHLYEDTNKKASLLLKPTEHGDYFITGLVNFTHRIEPAKFRERSSTRRAAHKIVQIHNIQGSCESDQVIESDTREASLPEVEMRGAFAQNFGVELHFISDYNHTKYFEGDKDAHTYYVTLFLHSVSLRMDQLDPPVPIGITKIQMTSSTDNENYVELWNNGDLIGNETLKVLNDVVQKEQAYQKADAVYMATGREMITLIPGGKSSYILGTAGSAQACTDKKAAVGEDKPGKFSGVNTAAHEIGHLLGSPDDSKGKWGDCETKDGYLMSEYAYGKRAFTFSECSKKAIAHFVSLEKSACLKTKTECPILSFPNKALKLPGHAMSGDAYCKLFYSGFPRAFFLEVCKNTICV
;
A
#
# COMPACT_ATOMS: atom_id res chain seq x y z
N MET A 1 -69.13 34.72 59.49
CA MET A 1 -68.72 33.35 59.12
C MET A 1 -68.45 33.34 57.63
N SER A 2 -67.28 33.84 57.23
CA SER A 2 -66.01 33.09 57.02
C SER A 2 -65.87 32.72 55.54
N LYS A 3 -65.25 33.63 54.78
CA LYS A 3 -64.63 33.35 53.50
C LYS A 3 -63.38 32.52 53.79
N MET A 4 -63.29 31.30 53.29
CA MET A 4 -62.06 30.52 53.34
C MET A 4 -61.51 30.35 51.92
N ALA A 5 -60.30 30.87 51.75
CA ALA A 5 -59.51 30.87 50.55
C ALA A 5 -59.00 29.46 50.22
N SER A 6 -59.06 29.09 48.94
CA SER A 6 -58.35 27.93 48.41
C SER A 6 -56.90 28.35 48.12
N LEU A 7 -55.96 27.89 48.94
CA LEU A 7 -54.53 28.07 48.74
C LEU A 7 -53.96 26.71 48.26
N THR A 8 -53.73 26.59 46.96
CA THR A 8 -53.12 25.40 46.35
C THR A 8 -51.61 25.48 46.51
N LEU A 9 -51.02 24.58 47.31
CA LEU A 9 -49.59 24.48 47.54
C LEU A 9 -48.94 23.69 46.38
N PHE A 10 -48.23 24.37 45.48
CA PHE A 10 -47.38 23.71 44.48
C PHE A 10 -46.02 23.39 45.09
N LEU A 11 -45.72 22.09 45.26
CA LEU A 11 -44.40 21.60 45.63
C LEU A 11 -43.55 21.49 44.35
N SER A 12 -42.61 22.42 44.14
CA SER A 12 -41.67 22.37 43.02
C SER A 12 -40.50 21.44 43.34
N LEU A 13 -40.56 20.21 42.83
CA LEU A 13 -39.41 19.30 42.80
C LEU A 13 -38.54 19.67 41.59
N GLN A 14 -37.49 20.47 41.79
CA GLN A 14 -36.49 20.72 40.76
C GLN A 14 -35.58 19.50 40.61
N VAL A 15 -35.83 18.69 39.58
CA VAL A 15 -34.85 17.72 39.08
C VAL A 15 -33.93 18.47 38.12
N ALA A 16 -32.70 18.72 38.54
CA ALA A 16 -31.65 19.20 37.65
C ALA A 16 -31.26 18.06 36.69
N ALA A 17 -31.77 18.11 35.47
CA ALA A 17 -31.30 17.26 34.38
C ALA A 17 -29.91 17.76 33.95
N ALA A 18 -28.86 17.12 34.45
CA ALA A 18 -27.52 17.28 33.91
C ALA A 18 -27.48 16.61 32.52
N SER A 19 -27.62 17.41 31.47
CA SER A 19 -27.36 16.98 30.10
C SER A 19 -25.86 16.73 29.95
N ALA A 20 -25.43 15.50 30.20
CA ALA A 20 -24.14 15.03 29.73
C ALA A 20 -24.19 14.98 28.20
N VAL A 21 -23.59 15.98 27.56
CA VAL A 21 -23.30 15.96 26.12
C VAL A 21 -22.23 14.90 25.91
N THR A 22 -22.65 13.66 25.69
CA THR A 22 -21.78 12.65 25.10
C THR A 22 -21.50 13.12 23.67
N GLN A 23 -20.27 13.58 23.41
CA GLN A 23 -19.75 13.68 22.05
C GLN A 23 -19.79 12.27 21.44
N GLY A 24 -20.88 11.96 20.76
CA GLY A 24 -20.95 10.80 19.89
C GLY A 24 -19.96 11.02 18.76
N HIS A 25 -18.93 10.18 18.69
CA HIS A 25 -18.27 9.91 17.42
C HIS A 25 -19.37 9.59 16.41
N SER A 26 -19.62 10.48 15.46
CA SER A 26 -20.45 10.15 14.31
C SER A 26 -19.70 9.08 13.53
N GLU A 27 -20.05 7.81 13.75
CA GLU A 27 -19.80 6.76 12.77
C GLU A 27 -20.49 7.21 11.48
N VAL A 28 -19.70 7.78 10.56
CA VAL A 28 -20.15 8.02 9.19
C VAL A 28 -20.61 6.67 8.67
N THR A 29 -21.91 6.52 8.48
CA THR A 29 -22.49 5.28 7.97
C THR A 29 -21.92 5.06 6.56
N GLU A 30 -20.96 4.16 6.43
CA GLU A 30 -20.30 3.90 5.16
C GLU A 30 -21.34 3.43 4.14
N LYS A 31 -21.55 4.23 3.08
CA LYS A 31 -22.44 3.85 1.99
C LYS A 31 -21.91 2.56 1.37
N SER A 32 -22.69 1.49 1.48
CA SER A 32 -22.32 0.17 1.01
C SER A 32 -23.43 -0.46 0.19
N ILE A 33 -23.05 -1.28 -0.78
CA ILE A 33 -23.95 -2.07 -1.61
C ILE A 33 -23.64 -3.53 -1.38
N THR A 34 -24.65 -4.31 -0.98
CA THR A 34 -24.53 -5.76 -0.84
C THR A 34 -24.58 -6.43 -2.20
N VAL A 35 -23.61 -7.30 -2.49
CA VAL A 35 -23.48 -8.03 -3.76
C VAL A 35 -23.18 -9.51 -3.52
N TYR A 36 -23.44 -10.33 -4.53
CA TYR A 36 -23.22 -11.79 -4.50
C TYR A 36 -22.33 -12.20 -5.68
N PRO A 37 -21.02 -11.93 -5.58
CA PRO A 37 -20.11 -12.11 -6.70
C PRO A 37 -20.04 -13.57 -7.17
N ARG A 38 -19.78 -13.74 -8.46
CA ARG A 38 -19.57 -15.04 -9.11
C ARG A 38 -18.23 -15.04 -9.84
N VAL A 39 -17.39 -15.99 -9.49
CA VAL A 39 -16.12 -16.23 -10.20
C VAL A 39 -16.36 -17.30 -11.27
N LEU A 40 -15.95 -17.01 -12.50
CA LEU A 40 -15.91 -17.95 -13.61
C LEU A 40 -14.46 -18.26 -13.94
N GLU A 41 -14.14 -19.54 -14.05
CA GLU A 41 -12.79 -20.02 -14.33
C GLU A 41 -12.75 -20.63 -15.72
N SER A 42 -11.65 -20.40 -16.44
CA SER A 42 -11.40 -21.12 -17.68
C SER A 42 -11.12 -22.60 -17.39
N ARG A 43 -11.52 -23.47 -18.31
CA ARG A 43 -11.29 -24.92 -18.20
C ARG A 43 -9.85 -25.33 -18.56
N GLU A 44 -9.10 -24.44 -19.21
CA GLU A 44 -7.76 -24.73 -19.76
C GLU A 44 -6.64 -23.95 -19.06
N ASP A 45 -6.95 -22.80 -18.46
CA ASP A 45 -5.96 -21.91 -17.84
C ASP A 45 -6.47 -21.37 -16.51
N GLY A 46 -5.83 -21.77 -15.41
CA GLY A 46 -6.18 -21.34 -14.05
C GLY A 46 -5.73 -19.91 -13.71
N SER A 47 -4.96 -19.26 -14.59
CA SER A 47 -4.38 -17.93 -14.38
C SER A 47 -5.34 -16.78 -14.66
N GLU A 48 -6.36 -17.01 -15.49
CA GLU A 48 -7.40 -16.03 -15.82
C GLU A 48 -8.76 -16.39 -15.21
N LYS A 49 -9.47 -15.37 -14.72
CA LYS A 49 -10.81 -15.52 -14.15
C LYS A 49 -11.71 -14.36 -14.58
N VAL A 50 -13.00 -14.60 -14.68
CA VAL A 50 -13.99 -13.52 -14.82
C VAL A 50 -14.77 -13.41 -13.52
N LEU A 51 -14.66 -12.27 -12.85
CA LEU A 51 -15.43 -11.98 -11.65
C LEU A 51 -16.63 -11.12 -12.02
N ILE A 52 -17.83 -11.68 -11.93
CA ILE A 52 -19.09 -10.94 -12.04
C ILE A 52 -19.43 -10.44 -10.65
N VAL A 53 -19.35 -9.12 -10.43
CA VAL A 53 -19.65 -8.53 -9.11
C VAL A 53 -21.16 -8.34 -8.93
N HIS A 54 -21.82 -7.76 -9.94
CA HIS A 54 -23.28 -7.67 -10.07
C HIS A 54 -23.66 -7.53 -11.55
N GLU A 55 -24.95 -7.48 -11.86
CA GLU A 55 -25.42 -7.27 -13.24
C GLU A 55 -24.87 -5.96 -13.81
N GLY A 56 -24.21 -6.05 -14.97
CA GLY A 56 -23.59 -4.90 -15.64
C GLY A 56 -22.16 -4.56 -15.19
N TYR A 57 -21.60 -5.24 -14.17
CA TYR A 57 -20.22 -5.02 -13.75
C TYR A 57 -19.45 -6.33 -13.52
N SER A 58 -18.50 -6.59 -14.43
CA SER A 58 -17.56 -7.72 -14.37
C SER A 58 -16.10 -7.24 -14.40
N LEU A 59 -15.18 -8.05 -13.89
CA LEU A 59 -13.73 -7.82 -13.95
C LEU A 59 -13.08 -8.98 -14.70
N HIS A 60 -12.13 -8.67 -15.57
CA HIS A 60 -11.30 -9.64 -16.27
C HIS A 60 -9.98 -9.75 -15.50
N LEU A 61 -9.89 -10.81 -14.71
CA LEU A 61 -8.84 -10.99 -13.74
C LEU A 61 -7.73 -11.86 -14.32
N LYS A 62 -6.49 -11.38 -14.19
CA LYS A 62 -5.27 -12.16 -14.43
C LYS A 62 -4.41 -12.16 -13.18
N LYS A 63 -3.45 -13.07 -13.09
CA LYS A 63 -2.49 -13.11 -11.97
C LYS A 63 -1.67 -11.83 -11.88
N ALA A 64 -1.61 -11.27 -10.68
CA ALA A 64 -0.76 -10.15 -10.32
C ALA A 64 0.40 -10.60 -9.43
N SER A 65 1.47 -9.82 -9.42
CA SER A 65 2.62 -10.03 -8.54
C SER A 65 3.28 -8.69 -8.21
N ILE A 66 3.64 -8.54 -6.94
CA ILE A 66 4.28 -7.36 -6.35
C ILE A 66 5.31 -7.75 -5.27
N LEU A 67 5.16 -8.88 -4.59
CA LEU A 67 6.08 -9.36 -3.55
C LEU A 67 7.31 -10.02 -4.16
N ALA A 68 8.47 -9.74 -3.59
CA ALA A 68 9.69 -10.51 -3.85
C ALA A 68 9.48 -11.97 -3.44
N ARG A 69 10.07 -12.91 -4.19
CA ARG A 69 9.97 -14.35 -3.87
C ARG A 69 10.46 -14.63 -2.45
N ARG A 70 11.53 -13.96 -2.03
CA ARG A 70 12.06 -14.01 -0.67
C ARG A 70 11.69 -12.73 0.07
N LEU A 71 10.47 -12.67 0.57
CA LEU A 71 9.96 -11.51 1.29
C LEU A 71 10.49 -11.52 2.74
N LEU A 72 10.98 -10.38 3.22
CA LEU A 72 11.37 -10.22 4.62
C LEU A 72 10.22 -9.60 5.43
N LEU A 73 9.68 -10.36 6.38
CA LEU A 73 8.76 -9.85 7.39
C LEU A 73 9.56 -9.43 8.62
N ARG A 74 9.34 -8.20 9.08
CA ARG A 74 10.00 -7.62 10.26
C ARG A 74 8.96 -7.17 11.28
N ASP A 75 9.22 -7.39 12.56
CA ASP A 75 8.32 -7.01 13.66
C ASP A 75 9.13 -6.32 14.75
N VAL A 76 8.86 -5.03 14.97
CA VAL A 76 9.49 -4.22 16.02
C VAL A 76 8.68 -4.42 17.31
N THR A 77 9.25 -5.18 18.24
CA THR A 77 8.61 -5.53 19.52
C THR A 77 9.31 -4.82 20.67
N LYS A 78 8.78 -4.93 21.90
CA LYS A 78 9.44 -4.40 23.11
C LYS A 78 10.80 -5.08 23.40
N ASP A 79 10.94 -6.36 23.04
CA ASP A 79 12.11 -7.19 23.37
C ASP A 79 13.17 -7.13 22.26
N GLY A 80 12.92 -6.35 21.20
CA GLY A 80 13.78 -6.19 20.04
C GLY A 80 13.05 -6.46 18.73
N VAL A 81 13.84 -6.69 17.67
CA VAL A 81 13.36 -6.87 16.31
C VAL A 81 13.33 -8.36 15.96
N ILE A 82 12.19 -8.84 15.47
CA ILE A 82 12.03 -10.20 14.94
C ILE A 82 12.02 -10.12 13.41
N GLU A 83 12.88 -10.90 12.76
CA GLU A 83 12.97 -10.98 11.30
C GLU A 83 12.69 -12.41 10.82
N GLN A 84 11.86 -12.53 9.79
CA GLN A 84 11.49 -13.80 9.19
C GLN A 84 11.41 -13.67 7.67
N TYR A 85 12.21 -14.46 6.96
CA TYR A 85 12.03 -14.63 5.52
C TYR A 85 10.87 -15.60 5.25
N VAL A 86 9.99 -15.20 4.34
CA VAL A 86 8.84 -16.00 3.88
C VAL A 86 8.84 -16.08 2.36
N ASP A 87 8.10 -17.05 1.83
CA ASP A 87 7.89 -17.18 0.39
C ASP A 87 6.79 -16.19 -0.07
N GLY A 88 7.17 -15.14 -0.79
CA GLY A 88 6.22 -14.16 -1.32
C GLY A 88 5.20 -14.80 -2.26
N THR A 89 5.58 -15.86 -2.99
CA THR A 89 4.66 -16.60 -3.89
C THR A 89 3.46 -17.15 -3.13
N HIS A 90 3.64 -17.50 -1.84
CA HIS A 90 2.58 -17.95 -0.97
C HIS A 90 1.54 -16.84 -0.80
N TYR A 91 1.95 -15.62 -0.44
CA TYR A 91 1.03 -14.51 -0.16
C TYR A 91 0.31 -14.00 -1.42
N GLU A 92 0.90 -14.15 -2.61
CA GLU A 92 0.28 -13.70 -3.87
C GLU A 92 -0.48 -14.79 -4.62
N ARG A 93 -0.48 -16.03 -4.14
CA ARG A 93 -1.15 -17.16 -4.82
C ARG A 93 -2.64 -16.94 -5.06
N HIS A 94 -3.25 -15.94 -4.43
CA HIS A 94 -4.63 -15.53 -4.62
C HIS A 94 -4.79 -14.08 -5.11
N LEU A 95 -3.70 -13.39 -5.44
CA LEU A 95 -3.71 -12.03 -5.97
C LEU A 95 -4.03 -12.04 -7.46
N TYR A 96 -5.00 -11.20 -7.84
CA TYR A 96 -5.43 -10.98 -9.21
C TYR A 96 -5.66 -9.50 -9.47
N GLU A 97 -5.52 -9.12 -10.74
CA GLU A 97 -5.70 -7.76 -11.20
C GLU A 97 -6.57 -7.66 -12.46
N ASP A 98 -7.21 -6.51 -12.63
CA ASP A 98 -7.75 -6.04 -13.91
C ASP A 98 -7.13 -4.67 -14.19
N THR A 99 -6.13 -4.62 -15.07
CA THR A 99 -5.37 -3.39 -15.36
C THR A 99 -6.21 -2.31 -16.04
N ASN A 100 -7.30 -2.68 -16.73
CA ASN A 100 -8.20 -1.75 -17.40
C ASN A 100 -9.13 -1.09 -16.40
N LYS A 101 -9.67 -1.88 -15.46
CA LYS A 101 -10.58 -1.41 -14.40
C LYS A 101 -9.87 -1.02 -13.11
N LYS A 102 -8.54 -1.14 -13.09
CA LYS A 102 -7.66 -0.82 -11.96
C LYS A 102 -8.06 -1.57 -10.69
N ALA A 103 -8.39 -2.85 -10.85
CA ALA A 103 -8.78 -3.72 -9.76
C ALA A 103 -7.56 -4.50 -9.21
N SER A 104 -7.53 -4.68 -7.90
CA SER A 104 -6.52 -5.42 -7.14
C SER A 104 -7.24 -6.26 -6.09
N LEU A 105 -7.28 -7.58 -6.26
CA LEU A 105 -8.16 -8.45 -5.48
C LEU A 105 -7.47 -9.73 -5.02
N LEU A 106 -7.74 -10.13 -3.77
CA LEU A 106 -7.46 -11.46 -3.25
C LEU A 106 -8.70 -12.32 -3.39
N LEU A 107 -8.62 -13.37 -4.20
CA LEU A 107 -9.67 -14.38 -4.41
C LEU A 107 -9.26 -15.67 -3.68
N LYS A 108 -9.66 -15.78 -2.39
CA LYS A 108 -9.37 -16.96 -1.57
C LYS A 108 -10.47 -18.01 -1.76
N PRO A 109 -10.18 -19.21 -2.27
CA PRO A 109 -11.18 -20.25 -2.44
C PRO A 109 -11.69 -20.74 -1.08
N THR A 110 -12.95 -21.15 -1.04
CA THR A 110 -13.61 -21.75 0.13
C THR A 110 -13.82 -23.25 -0.11
N GLU A 111 -14.07 -24.02 0.96
CA GLU A 111 -14.32 -25.46 0.90
C GLU A 111 -15.52 -25.85 0.01
N HIS A 112 -16.44 -24.91 -0.24
CA HIS A 112 -17.64 -25.15 -1.04
C HIS A 112 -17.49 -24.73 -2.52
N GLY A 113 -16.29 -24.36 -2.96
CA GLY A 113 -16.04 -23.90 -4.33
C GLY A 113 -16.43 -22.43 -4.60
N ASP A 114 -16.92 -21.71 -3.59
CA ASP A 114 -17.09 -20.25 -3.63
C ASP A 114 -15.78 -19.53 -3.26
N TYR A 115 -15.75 -18.20 -3.39
CA TYR A 115 -14.59 -17.37 -3.07
C TYR A 115 -14.90 -16.33 -1.99
N PHE A 116 -13.95 -16.14 -1.07
CA PHE A 116 -13.84 -14.91 -0.28
C PHE A 116 -13.01 -13.90 -1.05
N ILE A 117 -13.62 -12.75 -1.33
CA ILE A 117 -13.04 -11.70 -2.17
C ILE A 117 -12.82 -10.45 -1.32
N THR A 118 -11.56 -10.03 -1.25
CA THR A 118 -11.16 -8.80 -0.55
C THR A 118 -10.25 -7.98 -1.44
N GLY A 119 -10.42 -6.66 -1.44
CA GLY A 119 -9.50 -5.74 -2.11
C GLY A 119 -10.21 -4.59 -2.78
N LEU A 120 -9.63 -4.05 -3.84
CA LEU A 120 -10.11 -2.89 -4.57
C LEU A 120 -10.68 -3.33 -5.92
N VAL A 121 -11.96 -3.02 -6.18
CA VAL A 121 -12.58 -3.29 -7.48
C VAL A 121 -12.25 -2.21 -8.52
N ASN A 122 -11.79 -1.05 -8.05
CA ASN A 122 -11.20 0.06 -8.80
C ASN A 122 -10.54 1.03 -7.80
N PHE A 123 -10.03 2.17 -8.26
CA PHE A 123 -9.39 3.17 -7.40
C PHE A 123 -10.27 3.84 -6.33
N THR A 124 -11.59 3.70 -6.42
CA THR A 124 -12.57 4.43 -5.57
C THR A 124 -13.39 3.51 -4.68
N HIS A 125 -13.42 2.21 -4.95
CA HIS A 125 -14.29 1.27 -4.24
C HIS A 125 -13.52 -0.01 -3.85
N ARG A 126 -13.77 -0.46 -2.63
CA ARG A 126 -13.29 -1.75 -2.11
C ARG A 126 -14.43 -2.76 -2.01
N ILE A 127 -14.08 -4.04 -2.05
CA ILE A 127 -14.97 -5.17 -1.79
C ILE A 127 -14.46 -5.96 -0.60
N GLU A 128 -15.38 -6.39 0.26
CA GLU A 128 -15.08 -7.21 1.44
C GLU A 128 -16.22 -8.20 1.74
N PRO A 129 -15.94 -9.35 2.38
CA PRO A 129 -16.99 -10.25 2.84
C PRO A 129 -17.92 -9.59 3.86
N ALA A 130 -19.23 -9.85 3.77
CA ALA A 130 -20.18 -9.35 4.76
C ALA A 130 -20.00 -10.07 6.12
N LYS A 131 -20.00 -9.32 7.23
CA LYS A 131 -19.83 -9.85 8.60
C LYS A 131 -20.89 -10.90 8.97
N PHE A 132 -22.13 -10.71 8.52
CA PHE A 132 -23.20 -11.70 8.67
C PHE A 132 -23.26 -12.57 7.42
N ARG A 133 -23.14 -13.89 7.59
CA ARG A 133 -23.24 -14.90 6.51
C ARG A 133 -24.69 -15.03 6.02
N GLU A 134 -25.27 -13.95 5.54
CA GLU A 134 -26.47 -14.03 4.71
C GLU A 134 -26.06 -14.68 3.40
N ARG A 135 -26.52 -15.91 3.20
CA ARG A 135 -26.34 -16.62 1.95
C ARG A 135 -27.53 -16.28 1.05
N SER A 136 -27.27 -16.02 -0.22
CA SER A 136 -28.36 -15.92 -1.20
C SER A 136 -29.13 -17.24 -1.28
N SER A 137 -30.29 -17.24 -1.95
CA SER A 137 -31.02 -18.47 -2.31
C SER A 137 -30.14 -19.49 -3.05
N THR A 138 -29.03 -19.04 -3.65
CA THR A 138 -28.02 -19.87 -4.33
C THR A 138 -26.80 -20.24 -3.48
N ARG A 139 -26.86 -20.05 -2.15
CA ARG A 139 -25.80 -20.33 -1.15
C ARG A 139 -24.51 -19.49 -1.23
N ARG A 140 -24.43 -18.52 -2.15
CA ARG A 140 -23.25 -17.67 -2.34
C ARG A 140 -22.97 -16.75 -1.15
N ALA A 141 -21.69 -16.51 -0.88
CA ALA A 141 -21.24 -15.59 0.17
C ALA A 141 -21.56 -14.13 -0.19
N ALA A 142 -22.29 -13.43 0.70
CA ALA A 142 -22.52 -12.01 0.58
C ALA A 142 -21.22 -11.21 0.74
N HIS A 143 -21.06 -10.19 -0.10
CA HIS A 143 -19.98 -9.21 -0.04
C HIS A 143 -20.58 -7.81 0.00
N LYS A 144 -19.79 -6.84 0.45
CA LYS A 144 -20.12 -5.41 0.42
C LYS A 144 -19.13 -4.69 -0.49
N ILE A 145 -19.66 -3.87 -1.39
CA ILE A 145 -18.87 -2.83 -2.06
C ILE A 145 -19.00 -1.56 -1.25
N VAL A 146 -17.88 -0.96 -0.89
CA VAL A 146 -17.81 0.24 -0.06
C VAL A 146 -16.96 1.28 -0.79
N GLN A 147 -17.45 2.52 -0.82
CA GLN A 147 -16.64 3.63 -1.32
C GLN A 147 -15.46 3.87 -0.37
N ILE A 148 -14.26 3.94 -0.93
CA ILE A 148 -13.06 4.32 -0.18
C ILE A 148 -13.17 5.81 0.11
N HIS A 149 -13.22 6.14 1.40
CA HIS A 149 -13.23 7.53 1.82
C HIS A 149 -11.79 8.05 1.78
N ASN A 150 -11.49 8.88 0.78
CA ASN A 150 -10.24 9.64 0.77
C ASN A 150 -10.32 10.70 1.86
N ILE A 151 -9.29 10.77 2.70
CA ILE A 151 -9.16 11.83 3.70
C ILE A 151 -8.90 13.13 2.93
N GLN A 152 -9.59 14.21 3.29
CA GLN A 152 -9.37 15.52 2.67
C GLN A 152 -8.22 16.22 3.38
N GLY A 153 -7.24 16.70 2.62
CA GLY A 153 -6.05 17.35 3.13
C GLY A 153 -5.06 17.68 2.01
N SER A 154 -3.89 18.16 2.40
CA SER A 154 -2.73 18.38 1.53
C SER A 154 -1.61 17.38 1.79
N CYS A 155 -0.72 17.25 0.83
CA CYS A 155 0.55 16.55 0.96
C CYS A 155 1.67 17.60 1.00
N GLU A 156 2.72 17.36 1.78
CA GLU A 156 3.88 18.26 1.87
C GLU A 156 5.11 17.61 1.25
N SER A 157 5.97 18.40 0.61
CA SER A 157 7.29 17.97 0.17
C SER A 157 8.38 18.84 0.77
N ASP A 158 9.46 18.21 1.23
CA ASP A 158 10.68 18.91 1.61
C ASP A 158 11.30 19.53 0.34
N GLN A 159 11.22 20.86 0.21
CA GLN A 159 11.86 21.58 -0.91
C GLN A 159 13.39 21.50 -0.77
N VAL A 160 14.05 20.87 -1.73
CA VAL A 160 15.51 21.00 -1.90
C VAL A 160 15.75 22.02 -3.00
N ILE A 161 16.27 23.18 -2.63
CA ILE A 161 16.92 24.13 -3.54
C ILE A 161 18.06 23.39 -4.25
N GLU A 162 18.12 23.48 -5.58
CA GLU A 162 19.22 22.93 -6.39
C GLU A 162 20.56 23.21 -5.71
N SER A 163 21.28 22.15 -5.33
CA SER A 163 22.68 22.26 -4.90
C SER A 163 23.51 21.23 -5.64
N ASP A 164 24.69 21.70 -6.03
CA ASP A 164 25.56 21.18 -7.09
C ASP A 164 25.80 19.67 -7.07
N THR A 165 25.72 19.12 -8.29
CA THR A 165 26.24 17.81 -8.70
C THR A 165 27.67 17.61 -8.20
N ARG A 166 27.85 16.66 -7.28
CA ARG A 166 29.14 15.99 -7.07
C ARG A 166 29.02 14.57 -7.62
N GLU A 167 29.67 14.35 -8.75
CA GLU A 167 29.84 13.04 -9.38
C GLU A 167 30.58 12.11 -8.42
N ALA A 168 29.96 10.97 -8.11
CA ALA A 168 30.63 9.83 -7.50
C ALA A 168 30.82 8.76 -8.59
N SER A 169 32.05 8.31 -8.79
CA SER A 169 32.44 7.37 -9.82
C SER A 169 31.90 5.95 -9.59
N LEU A 170 31.36 5.35 -10.65
CA LEU A 170 30.75 4.02 -10.68
C LEU A 170 31.77 2.90 -11.02
N PRO A 171 31.60 1.68 -10.46
CA PRO A 171 32.09 0.44 -11.04
C PRO A 171 31.17 -0.05 -12.19
N GLU A 172 31.75 -0.85 -13.08
CA GLU A 172 31.20 -1.40 -14.33
C GLU A 172 29.89 -2.19 -14.13
N VAL A 173 28.84 -1.83 -14.90
CA VAL A 173 27.46 -2.30 -14.70
C VAL A 173 27.08 -3.34 -15.77
N GLU A 174 26.75 -4.57 -15.35
CA GLU A 174 26.11 -5.59 -16.18
C GLU A 174 24.61 -5.32 -16.35
N MET A 175 24.14 -5.24 -17.61
CA MET A 175 22.72 -5.14 -17.97
C MET A 175 21.93 -6.42 -17.61
N ARG A 176 20.74 -6.26 -16.98
CA ARG A 176 19.83 -7.38 -16.70
C ARG A 176 18.34 -7.01 -16.90
N GLY A 177 17.63 -7.81 -17.72
CA GLY A 177 16.17 -7.95 -17.69
C GLY A 177 15.72 -8.91 -16.57
N ALA A 178 14.44 -9.02 -16.19
CA ALA A 178 13.22 -8.61 -16.87
C ALA A 178 12.19 -8.05 -15.87
N PHE A 179 11.85 -6.76 -15.99
CA PHE A 179 10.47 -6.47 -16.37
C PHE A 179 10.45 -6.52 -17.92
N ALA A 180 9.29 -6.42 -18.57
CA ALA A 180 9.36 -5.93 -19.96
C ALA A 180 10.00 -4.52 -20.02
N GLN A 181 10.03 -3.83 -18.87
CA GLN A 181 10.70 -2.57 -18.58
C GLN A 181 12.12 -2.78 -18.01
N ASN A 182 12.98 -1.77 -18.14
CA ASN A 182 14.34 -1.79 -17.57
C ASN A 182 14.42 -1.14 -16.17
N PHE A 183 13.29 -0.82 -15.52
CA PHE A 183 13.27 -0.10 -14.24
C PHE A 183 12.00 -0.39 -13.41
N GLY A 184 12.09 -0.22 -12.08
CA GLY A 184 11.02 -0.37 -11.07
C GLY A 184 11.50 0.09 -9.69
N VAL A 185 10.64 0.10 -8.67
CA VAL A 185 10.98 0.52 -7.30
C VAL A 185 10.92 -0.69 -6.37
N GLU A 186 12.05 -1.11 -5.79
CA GLU A 186 12.12 -2.04 -4.67
C GLU A 186 11.80 -1.30 -3.36
N LEU A 187 10.58 -1.47 -2.87
CA LEU A 187 10.01 -0.70 -1.76
C LEU A 187 10.00 -1.53 -0.46
N HIS A 188 10.40 -0.88 0.63
CA HIS A 188 10.14 -1.38 1.99
C HIS A 188 8.92 -0.67 2.57
N PHE A 189 7.98 -1.45 3.10
CA PHE A 189 6.77 -0.92 3.73
C PHE A 189 6.86 -1.02 5.26
N ILE A 190 6.52 0.06 5.96
CA ILE A 190 6.47 0.12 7.42
C ILE A 190 5.04 0.45 7.85
N SER A 191 4.48 -0.35 8.76
CA SER A 191 3.33 0.04 9.56
C SER A 191 3.80 0.52 10.92
N ASP A 192 3.43 1.75 11.27
CA ASP A 192 3.60 2.27 12.63
C ASP A 192 2.75 1.48 13.64
N TYR A 193 2.91 1.78 14.93
CA TYR A 193 2.20 1.07 16.00
C TYR A 193 0.68 1.15 15.85
N ASN A 194 0.12 2.33 15.56
CA ASN A 194 -1.33 2.50 15.42
C ASN A 194 -1.88 1.80 14.17
N HIS A 195 -1.13 1.79 13.07
CA HIS A 195 -1.46 1.05 11.85
C HIS A 195 -1.45 -0.46 12.12
N THR A 196 -0.40 -0.95 12.79
CA THR A 196 -0.20 -2.36 13.15
C THR A 196 -1.30 -2.87 14.08
N LYS A 197 -1.71 -2.07 15.07
CA LYS A 197 -2.70 -2.45 16.08
C LYS A 197 -4.02 -2.94 15.49
N TYR A 198 -4.43 -2.43 14.33
CA TYR A 198 -5.66 -2.86 13.65
C TYR A 198 -5.68 -4.36 13.33
N PHE A 199 -4.52 -4.96 13.07
CA PHE A 199 -4.41 -6.36 12.66
C PHE A 199 -4.34 -7.32 13.87
N GLU A 200 -4.35 -6.81 15.10
CA GLU A 200 -4.42 -7.61 16.33
C GLU A 200 -3.33 -8.71 16.41
N GLY A 201 -2.16 -8.46 15.80
CA GLY A 201 -1.05 -9.42 15.73
C GLY A 201 -1.14 -10.46 14.61
N ASP A 202 -2.18 -10.44 13.78
CA ASP A 202 -2.32 -11.30 12.60
C ASP A 202 -1.38 -10.80 11.47
N LYS A 203 -0.17 -11.39 11.43
CA LYS A 203 0.87 -11.10 10.45
C LYS A 203 0.44 -11.40 9.02
N ASP A 204 -0.41 -12.41 8.82
CA ASP A 204 -0.89 -12.79 7.51
C ASP A 204 -1.91 -11.75 7.01
N ALA A 205 -2.88 -11.38 7.85
CA ALA A 205 -3.86 -10.33 7.52
C ALA A 205 -3.16 -8.99 7.19
N HIS A 206 -2.15 -8.61 7.97
CA HIS A 206 -1.31 -7.45 7.70
C HIS A 206 -0.60 -7.55 6.34
N THR A 207 0.09 -8.66 6.09
CA THR A 207 0.80 -8.89 4.83
C THR A 207 -0.13 -8.83 3.62
N TYR A 208 -1.31 -9.47 3.69
CA TYR A 208 -2.32 -9.41 2.63
C TYR A 208 -2.85 -7.98 2.40
N TYR A 209 -3.04 -7.20 3.47
CA TYR A 209 -3.46 -5.81 3.37
C TYR A 209 -2.41 -4.95 2.67
N VAL A 210 -1.16 -5.03 3.10
CA VAL A 210 -0.02 -4.28 2.51
C VAL A 210 0.17 -4.65 1.04
N THR A 211 0.03 -5.94 0.71
CA THR A 211 0.09 -6.44 -0.68
C THR A 211 -0.98 -5.77 -1.54
N LEU A 212 -2.24 -5.77 -1.10
CA LEU A 212 -3.33 -5.12 -1.83
C LEU A 212 -3.16 -3.60 -1.92
N PHE A 213 -2.72 -2.98 -0.84
CA PHE A 213 -2.48 -1.53 -0.72
C PHE A 213 -1.45 -1.08 -1.76
N LEU A 214 -0.25 -1.65 -1.72
CA LEU A 214 0.84 -1.27 -2.62
C LEU A 214 0.62 -1.75 -4.05
N HIS A 215 -0.10 -2.86 -4.27
CA HIS A 215 -0.48 -3.26 -5.62
C HIS A 215 -1.42 -2.22 -6.27
N SER A 216 -2.35 -1.66 -5.50
CA SER A 216 -3.20 -0.55 -5.95
C SER A 216 -2.41 0.74 -6.20
N VAL A 217 -1.32 0.98 -5.45
CA VAL A 217 -0.37 2.06 -5.75
C VAL A 217 0.35 1.77 -7.08
N SER A 218 0.88 0.56 -7.28
CA SER A 218 1.56 0.16 -8.52
C SER A 218 0.66 0.34 -9.75
N LEU A 219 -0.62 -0.04 -9.66
CA LEU A 219 -1.60 0.18 -10.73
C LEU A 219 -1.80 1.67 -11.10
N ARG A 220 -1.53 2.60 -10.16
CA ARG A 220 -1.50 4.05 -10.45
C ARG A 220 -0.20 4.44 -11.14
N MET A 221 0.93 3.86 -10.73
CA MET A 221 2.24 4.09 -11.34
C MET A 221 2.33 3.56 -12.78
N ASP A 222 1.49 2.60 -13.16
CA ASP A 222 1.35 2.14 -14.55
C ASP A 222 0.87 3.23 -15.53
N GLN A 223 0.39 4.38 -15.04
CA GLN A 223 -0.01 5.53 -15.86
C GLN A 223 1.19 6.37 -16.33
N LEU A 224 2.37 6.14 -15.74
CA LEU A 224 3.59 6.85 -16.08
C LEU A 224 4.15 6.36 -17.42
N ASP A 225 4.96 7.19 -18.06
CA ASP A 225 5.69 6.83 -19.27
C ASP A 225 7.17 7.20 -19.11
N PRO A 226 8.06 6.22 -18.85
CA PRO A 226 7.76 4.80 -18.85
C PRO A 226 7.09 4.34 -17.51
N PRO A 227 6.24 3.29 -17.51
CA PRO A 227 5.58 2.73 -16.32
C PRO A 227 6.53 2.31 -15.19
N VAL A 228 6.31 2.74 -13.95
CA VAL A 228 7.17 2.43 -12.80
C VAL A 228 6.51 1.37 -11.89
N PRO A 229 6.78 0.06 -12.09
CA PRO A 229 6.22 -0.97 -11.22
C PRO A 229 6.87 -0.94 -9.84
N ILE A 230 6.09 -1.30 -8.81
CA ILE A 230 6.58 -1.47 -7.44
C ILE A 230 6.85 -2.96 -7.18
N GLY A 231 7.96 -3.27 -6.51
CA GLY A 231 8.26 -4.58 -5.94
C GLY A 231 8.48 -4.45 -4.43
N ILE A 232 7.89 -5.32 -3.62
CA ILE A 232 8.00 -5.28 -2.17
C ILE A 232 8.98 -6.34 -1.71
N THR A 233 10.10 -5.92 -1.15
CA THR A 233 11.14 -6.82 -0.61
C THR A 233 11.03 -6.97 0.91
N LYS A 234 10.40 -6.01 1.59
CA LYS A 234 10.22 -6.02 3.05
C LYS A 234 8.88 -5.42 3.50
N ILE A 235 8.27 -6.06 4.50
CA ILE A 235 7.11 -5.57 5.22
C ILE A 235 7.43 -5.55 6.71
N GLN A 236 7.25 -4.40 7.36
CA GLN A 236 7.48 -4.20 8.78
C GLN A 236 6.18 -3.89 9.52
N MET A 237 5.98 -4.59 10.64
CA MET A 237 5.01 -4.30 11.68
C MET A 237 5.71 -3.72 12.90
N THR A 238 4.94 -2.99 13.73
CA THR A 238 5.43 -2.44 14.99
C THR A 238 4.45 -2.74 16.10
N SER A 239 4.80 -3.72 16.92
CA SER A 239 3.94 -4.28 17.95
C SER A 239 4.11 -3.60 19.32
N SER A 240 5.13 -2.75 19.49
CA SER A 240 5.34 -1.96 20.70
C SER A 240 5.80 -0.53 20.39
N THR A 241 5.35 0.43 21.19
CA THR A 241 5.83 1.82 21.17
C THR A 241 7.22 1.98 21.77
N ASP A 242 7.71 1.02 22.58
CA ASP A 242 8.99 1.13 23.30
C ASP A 242 10.19 1.28 22.35
N ASN A 243 10.08 0.70 21.15
CA ASN A 243 11.12 0.71 20.12
C ASN A 243 10.65 1.41 18.82
N GLU A 244 9.61 2.25 18.90
CA GLU A 244 9.11 3.06 17.77
C GLU A 244 9.94 4.35 17.62
N ASN A 245 11.26 4.20 17.44
CA ASN A 245 12.23 5.32 17.45
C ASN A 245 12.30 6.14 16.14
N TYR A 246 11.41 5.87 15.20
CA TYR A 246 11.37 6.48 13.87
C TYR A 246 10.14 7.36 13.66
N VAL A 247 9.41 7.71 14.74
CA VAL A 247 8.27 8.64 14.72
C VAL A 247 8.44 9.75 15.74
N GLU A 248 7.91 10.93 15.43
CA GLU A 248 7.81 12.07 16.34
C GLU A 248 6.34 12.38 16.60
N LEU A 249 5.95 12.47 17.87
CA LEU A 249 4.55 12.54 18.28
C LEU A 249 4.26 13.83 19.04
N TRP A 250 3.06 14.37 18.81
CA TRP A 250 2.50 15.40 19.67
C TRP A 250 2.00 14.79 20.98
N ASN A 251 1.77 15.63 22.01
CA ASN A 251 1.40 15.19 23.35
C ASN A 251 0.12 14.32 23.42
N ASN A 252 -0.75 14.39 22.41
CA ASN A 252 -1.98 13.60 22.32
C ASN A 252 -1.84 12.32 21.46
N GLY A 253 -0.64 12.04 20.93
CA GLY A 253 -0.35 10.86 20.11
C GLY A 253 -0.51 11.05 18.60
N ASP A 254 -0.83 12.27 18.14
CA ASP A 254 -0.82 12.63 16.71
C ASP A 254 0.61 12.60 16.17
N LEU A 255 0.77 12.24 14.89
CA LEU A 255 2.08 12.12 14.26
C LEU A 255 2.50 13.45 13.64
N ILE A 256 3.65 13.97 14.05
CA ILE A 256 4.18 15.22 13.51
C ILE A 256 4.92 14.92 12.21
N GLY A 257 4.36 15.32 11.07
CA GLY A 257 4.76 14.83 9.74
C GLY A 257 6.23 15.07 9.41
N ASN A 258 6.66 16.33 9.32
CA ASN A 258 8.02 16.69 8.87
C ASN A 258 9.11 16.23 9.86
N GLU A 259 8.83 16.28 11.15
CA GLU A 259 9.71 15.80 12.22
C GLU A 259 9.85 14.28 12.13
N THR A 260 8.76 13.56 11.90
CA THR A 260 8.77 12.11 11.69
C THR A 260 9.55 11.73 10.43
N LEU A 261 9.37 12.45 9.32
CA LEU A 261 10.12 12.20 8.10
C LEU A 261 11.64 12.33 8.32
N LYS A 262 12.07 13.32 9.12
CA LYS A 262 13.49 13.50 9.47
C LYS A 262 14.03 12.32 10.25
N VAL A 263 13.38 11.93 11.35
CA VAL A 263 13.87 10.82 12.18
C VAL A 263 13.78 9.47 11.47
N LEU A 264 12.77 9.27 10.62
CA LEU A 264 12.65 8.08 9.78
C LEU A 264 13.79 7.98 8.77
N ASN A 265 14.15 9.08 8.10
CA ASN A 265 15.30 9.10 7.19
C ASN A 265 16.61 8.82 7.93
N ASP A 266 16.80 9.35 9.14
CA ASP A 266 17.97 9.04 9.98
C ASP A 266 18.08 7.54 10.30
N VAL A 267 16.95 6.88 10.60
CA VAL A 267 16.89 5.43 10.85
C VAL A 267 17.13 4.64 9.56
N VAL A 268 16.50 5.02 8.46
CA VAL A 268 16.65 4.38 7.13
C VAL A 268 18.09 4.44 6.64
N GLN A 269 18.80 5.54 6.89
CA GLN A 269 20.21 5.69 6.56
C GLN A 269 21.11 4.78 7.39
N LYS A 270 20.87 4.69 8.70
CA LYS A 270 21.78 4.02 9.66
C LYS A 270 21.59 2.51 9.68
N GLU A 271 20.37 2.02 9.53
CA GLU A 271 20.07 0.60 9.65
C GLU A 271 20.32 -0.15 8.35
N GLN A 272 21.16 -1.20 8.41
CA GLN A 272 21.42 -2.11 7.29
C GLN A 272 20.13 -2.71 6.70
N ALA A 273 19.09 -2.83 7.53
CA ALA A 273 17.78 -3.32 7.17
C ALA A 273 17.09 -2.53 6.03
N TYR A 274 17.44 -1.26 5.77
CA TYR A 274 16.83 -0.45 4.72
C TYR A 274 17.78 -0.06 3.58
N GLN A 275 19.06 -0.44 3.66
CA GLN A 275 20.06 -0.06 2.66
C GLN A 275 19.70 -0.50 1.25
N LYS A 276 19.13 -1.70 1.10
CA LYS A 276 18.75 -2.29 -0.21
C LYS A 276 17.43 -1.76 -0.79
N ALA A 277 16.66 -0.98 -0.05
CA ALA A 277 15.44 -0.41 -0.59
C ALA A 277 15.77 0.72 -1.57
N ASP A 278 15.03 0.83 -2.65
CA ASP A 278 15.06 2.02 -3.51
C ASP A 278 14.30 3.18 -2.84
N ALA A 279 13.24 2.82 -2.10
CA ALA A 279 12.38 3.72 -1.35
C ALA A 279 11.77 3.02 -0.12
N VAL A 280 11.45 3.80 0.91
CA VAL A 280 10.76 3.34 2.12
C VAL A 280 9.46 4.11 2.26
N TYR A 281 8.34 3.43 2.43
CA TYR A 281 7.06 4.06 2.71
C TYR A 281 6.54 3.60 4.06
N MET A 282 6.22 4.55 4.94
CA MET A 282 5.58 4.31 6.22
C MET A 282 4.11 4.72 6.18
N ALA A 283 3.23 3.77 6.47
CA ALA A 283 1.82 4.03 6.75
C ALA A 283 1.60 4.21 8.25
N THR A 284 0.89 5.28 8.63
CA THR A 284 0.47 5.51 10.01
C THR A 284 -1.04 5.44 10.17
N GLY A 285 -1.50 4.82 11.25
CA GLY A 285 -2.90 4.86 11.68
C GLY A 285 -3.25 6.10 12.51
N ARG A 286 -2.26 6.96 12.80
CA ARG A 286 -2.41 8.21 13.55
C ARG A 286 -2.92 9.32 12.63
N GLU A 287 -3.49 10.36 13.23
CA GLU A 287 -3.72 11.60 12.52
C GLU A 287 -2.38 12.29 12.29
N MET A 288 -2.10 12.71 11.06
CA MET A 288 -0.90 13.50 10.76
C MET A 288 -1.14 14.99 11.01
N ILE A 289 -0.11 15.67 11.54
CA ILE A 289 -0.16 17.11 11.82
C ILE A 289 1.10 17.85 11.36
N THR A 290 0.93 19.13 11.08
CA THR A 290 2.02 20.10 10.89
C THR A 290 2.00 21.08 12.06
N LEU A 291 3.18 21.39 12.62
CA LEU A 291 3.30 22.42 13.64
C LEU A 291 3.18 23.80 13.01
N ILE A 292 2.31 24.64 13.56
CA ILE A 292 2.11 26.03 13.13
C ILE A 292 2.33 26.98 14.31
N PRO A 293 2.62 28.27 14.08
CA PRO A 293 2.75 29.22 15.17
C PRO A 293 1.54 29.20 16.10
N GLY A 294 1.76 28.83 17.36
CA GLY A 294 0.70 28.75 18.38
C GLY A 294 -0.17 27.49 18.40
N GLY A 295 0.14 26.45 17.59
CA GLY A 295 -0.64 25.22 17.62
C GLY A 295 -0.25 24.17 16.58
N LYS A 296 -1.26 23.46 16.06
CA LYS A 296 -1.12 22.40 15.06
C LYS A 296 -2.20 22.47 14.00
N SER A 297 -1.90 22.01 12.80
CA SER A 297 -2.85 21.79 11.71
C SER A 297 -2.91 20.31 11.38
N SER A 298 -4.11 19.72 11.28
CA SER A 298 -4.31 18.32 10.86
C SER A 298 -4.65 18.21 9.37
N TYR A 299 -4.11 19.12 8.57
CA TYR A 299 -4.41 19.18 7.13
C TYR A 299 -3.46 18.32 6.30
N ILE A 300 -2.29 17.98 6.83
CA ILE A 300 -1.29 17.14 6.16
C ILE A 300 -1.73 15.66 6.19
N LEU A 301 -1.64 14.98 5.05
CA LEU A 301 -1.94 13.56 4.92
C LEU A 301 -0.70 12.71 4.67
N GLY A 302 0.36 13.32 4.14
CA GLY A 302 1.61 12.67 3.82
C GLY A 302 2.74 13.66 3.64
N THR A 303 3.96 13.15 3.73
CA THR A 303 5.18 13.92 3.48
C THR A 303 6.28 13.04 2.92
N ALA A 304 7.05 13.58 1.99
CA ALA A 304 8.17 12.90 1.35
C ALA A 304 9.29 13.84 0.94
N GLY A 305 10.47 13.26 0.75
CA GLY A 305 11.60 13.94 0.15
C GLY A 305 11.42 14.11 -1.37
N SER A 306 11.69 15.30 -1.88
CA SER A 306 11.70 15.55 -3.33
C SER A 306 12.89 14.86 -4.03
N ALA A 307 12.59 13.99 -4.99
CA ALA A 307 13.57 13.30 -5.83
C ALA A 307 14.65 12.52 -5.04
N GLN A 308 14.22 11.89 -3.93
CA GLN A 308 15.08 11.17 -2.98
C GLN A 308 15.05 9.65 -3.11
N ALA A 309 14.29 9.06 -4.05
CA ALA A 309 14.49 7.64 -4.35
C ALA A 309 15.97 7.38 -4.70
N CYS A 310 16.49 6.22 -4.28
CA CYS A 310 17.92 5.86 -4.37
C CYS A 310 18.91 6.65 -3.48
N THR A 311 18.44 7.51 -2.57
CA THR A 311 19.33 8.26 -1.66
C THR A 311 19.19 7.78 -0.21
N ASP A 312 19.99 8.37 0.69
CA ASP A 312 19.86 8.14 2.14
C ASP A 312 18.57 8.75 2.73
N LYS A 313 17.87 9.62 1.98
CA LYS A 313 16.62 10.28 2.41
C LYS A 313 15.38 9.76 1.67
N LYS A 314 15.40 8.48 1.33
CA LYS A 314 14.41 7.78 0.50
C LYS A 314 13.10 7.40 1.20
N ALA A 315 12.80 8.00 2.36
CA ALA A 315 11.57 7.72 3.09
C ALA A 315 10.41 8.64 2.70
N ALA A 316 9.21 8.10 2.81
CA ALA A 316 7.94 8.81 2.71
C ALA A 316 7.01 8.32 3.83
N VAL A 317 6.11 9.19 4.29
CA VAL A 317 5.15 8.90 5.35
C VAL A 317 3.76 9.31 4.88
N GLY A 318 2.75 8.50 5.17
CA GLY A 318 1.36 8.89 4.88
C GLY A 318 0.34 8.21 5.78
N GLU A 319 -0.76 8.92 6.01
CA GLU A 319 -1.87 8.46 6.80
C GLU A 319 -2.67 7.38 6.05
N ASP A 320 -2.97 6.28 6.74
CA ASP A 320 -3.88 5.24 6.27
C ASP A 320 -4.74 4.73 7.42
N LYS A 321 -6.06 4.71 7.24
CA LYS A 321 -6.97 4.03 8.15
C LYS A 321 -6.96 2.54 7.76
N PRO A 322 -6.33 1.64 8.55
CA PRO A 322 -6.10 0.27 8.12
C PRO A 322 -7.42 -0.47 7.89
N GLY A 323 -7.41 -1.40 6.94
CA GLY A 323 -8.62 -2.09 6.46
C GLY A 323 -9.50 -1.26 5.53
N LYS A 324 -9.25 0.04 5.38
CA LYS A 324 -10.06 0.93 4.52
C LYS A 324 -9.40 1.31 3.20
N PHE A 325 -8.09 1.12 3.08
CA PHE A 325 -7.28 1.56 1.94
C PHE A 325 -7.33 3.07 1.70
N SER A 326 -7.55 3.87 2.76
CA SER A 326 -7.72 5.33 2.61
C SER A 326 -6.41 6.03 2.23
N GLY A 327 -5.27 5.46 2.61
CA GLY A 327 -3.94 6.01 2.32
C GLY A 327 -3.37 5.64 0.95
N VAL A 328 -4.07 4.85 0.13
CA VAL A 328 -3.52 4.41 -1.18
C VAL A 328 -3.24 5.59 -2.10
N ASN A 329 -4.10 6.62 -2.09
CA ASN A 329 -3.90 7.80 -2.93
C ASN A 329 -2.72 8.64 -2.43
N THR A 330 -2.64 8.86 -1.12
CA THR A 330 -1.51 9.52 -0.45
C THR A 330 -0.20 8.81 -0.76
N ALA A 331 -0.15 7.49 -0.62
CA ALA A 331 1.06 6.71 -0.91
C ALA A 331 1.53 6.90 -2.36
N ALA A 332 0.60 6.92 -3.32
CA ALA A 332 0.94 7.16 -4.71
C ALA A 332 1.47 8.59 -4.95
N HIS A 333 0.92 9.57 -4.24
CA HIS A 333 1.39 10.96 -4.26
C HIS A 333 2.82 11.07 -3.72
N GLU A 334 3.05 10.56 -2.50
CA GLU A 334 4.35 10.65 -1.84
C GLU A 334 5.45 9.88 -2.57
N ILE A 335 5.14 8.71 -3.14
CA ILE A 335 6.08 7.99 -4.00
C ILE A 335 6.35 8.78 -5.29
N GLY A 336 5.37 9.53 -5.80
CA GLY A 336 5.57 10.48 -6.90
C GLY A 336 6.60 11.57 -6.56
N HIS A 337 6.58 12.12 -5.35
CA HIS A 337 7.62 13.04 -4.85
C HIS A 337 8.99 12.38 -4.76
N LEU A 338 9.09 11.16 -4.21
CA LEU A 338 10.35 10.42 -4.16
C LEU A 338 10.94 10.20 -5.57
N LEU A 339 10.09 10.00 -6.56
CA LEU A 339 10.43 9.84 -7.98
C LEU A 339 10.61 11.18 -8.73
N GLY A 340 10.62 12.30 -8.01
CA GLY A 340 11.00 13.61 -8.55
C GLY A 340 9.88 14.39 -9.22
N SER A 341 8.61 14.00 -9.06
CA SER A 341 7.49 14.89 -9.39
C SER A 341 7.33 15.95 -8.30
N PRO A 342 7.39 17.25 -8.63
CA PRO A 342 6.84 18.27 -7.75
C PRO A 342 5.30 18.22 -7.75
N ASP A 343 4.67 19.03 -6.90
CA ASP A 343 3.23 19.28 -6.99
C ASP A 343 2.88 19.87 -8.37
N ASP A 344 1.69 19.53 -8.88
CA ASP A 344 1.10 20.27 -9.99
C ASP A 344 0.94 21.75 -9.56
N SER A 345 1.34 22.68 -10.43
CA SER A 345 1.61 24.13 -10.22
C SER A 345 3.03 24.50 -9.79
N LYS A 346 3.84 23.55 -9.34
CA LYS A 346 5.22 23.80 -8.90
C LYS A 346 6.18 23.19 -9.91
N GLY A 347 6.97 24.01 -10.59
CA GLY A 347 8.10 23.56 -11.42
C GLY A 347 8.01 23.87 -12.91
N LYS A 348 9.02 23.39 -13.66
CA LYS A 348 9.29 23.74 -15.06
C LYS A 348 8.69 22.78 -16.10
N TRP A 349 7.83 21.86 -15.67
CA TRP A 349 7.38 20.72 -16.49
C TRP A 349 6.15 21.00 -17.38
N GLY A 350 5.58 22.20 -17.27
CA GLY A 350 4.47 22.70 -18.08
C GLY A 350 3.43 23.44 -17.26
N ASP A 351 2.32 23.81 -17.91
CA ASP A 351 1.21 24.56 -17.31
C ASP A 351 0.17 23.63 -16.68
N CYS A 352 0.57 22.81 -15.72
CA CYS A 352 -0.38 22.03 -14.90
C CYS A 352 -0.73 22.84 -13.64
N GLU A 353 -2.01 23.03 -13.35
CA GLU A 353 -2.45 23.83 -12.21
C GLU A 353 -3.04 22.96 -11.10
N THR A 354 -2.89 23.37 -9.84
CA THR A 354 -3.50 22.68 -8.68
C THR A 354 -5.01 22.51 -8.82
N LYS A 355 -5.68 23.49 -9.46
CA LYS A 355 -7.14 23.46 -9.69
C LYS A 355 -7.57 22.29 -10.60
N ASP A 356 -6.63 21.68 -11.32
CA ASP A 356 -6.94 20.52 -12.13
C ASP A 356 -7.23 19.29 -11.29
N GLY A 357 -6.67 19.20 -10.08
CA GLY A 357 -6.94 18.11 -9.14
C GLY A 357 -6.45 16.76 -9.66
N TYR A 358 -5.29 16.74 -10.32
CA TYR A 358 -4.59 15.49 -10.64
C TYR A 358 -3.96 14.90 -9.36
N LEU A 359 -3.43 13.67 -9.45
CA LEU A 359 -2.88 12.94 -8.31
C LEU A 359 -1.79 13.73 -7.56
N MET A 360 -0.95 14.49 -8.28
CA MET A 360 0.12 15.32 -7.69
C MET A 360 -0.33 16.75 -7.39
N SER A 361 -1.63 17.04 -7.40
CA SER A 361 -2.12 18.36 -6.97
C SER A 361 -2.03 18.49 -5.45
N GLU A 362 -1.71 19.69 -4.96
CA GLU A 362 -1.60 20.01 -3.52
C GLU A 362 -2.86 19.62 -2.72
N TYR A 363 -4.02 19.59 -3.38
CA TYR A 363 -5.29 19.18 -2.78
C TYR A 363 -5.84 17.91 -3.46
N ALA A 364 -6.12 16.89 -2.66
CA ALA A 364 -6.65 15.62 -3.14
C ALA A 364 -8.18 15.67 -3.37
N TYR A 365 -8.65 16.27 -4.47
CA TYR A 365 -10.08 16.27 -4.79
C TYR A 365 -10.43 16.01 -6.27
N GLY A 366 -11.62 15.45 -6.49
CA GLY A 366 -12.20 15.28 -7.82
C GLY A 366 -11.84 13.96 -8.51
N LYS A 367 -12.35 13.78 -9.74
CA LYS A 367 -12.18 12.54 -10.51
C LYS A 367 -10.75 12.33 -11.03
N ARG A 368 -10.00 13.42 -11.21
CA ARG A 368 -8.61 13.41 -11.70
C ARG A 368 -7.60 13.06 -10.59
N ALA A 369 -8.02 13.04 -9.32
CA ALA A 369 -7.15 12.80 -8.17
C ALA A 369 -6.50 11.41 -8.15
N PHE A 370 -6.90 10.52 -9.07
CA PHE A 370 -6.35 9.17 -9.25
C PHE A 370 -5.44 9.04 -10.49
N THR A 371 -5.20 10.15 -11.20
CA THR A 371 -4.46 10.19 -12.46
C THR A 371 -3.31 11.17 -12.39
N PHE A 372 -2.13 10.78 -12.88
CA PHE A 372 -0.98 11.69 -13.00
C PHE A 372 -1.21 12.71 -14.12
N SER A 373 -0.82 13.96 -13.88
CA SER A 373 -0.81 15.00 -14.92
C SER A 373 0.32 14.72 -15.93
N GLU A 374 0.26 15.36 -17.10
CA GLU A 374 1.36 15.30 -18.06
C GLU A 374 2.66 15.93 -17.52
N CYS A 375 2.55 16.90 -16.61
CA CYS A 375 3.72 17.50 -15.96
C CYS A 375 4.38 16.50 -15.00
N SER A 376 3.60 15.80 -14.17
CA SER A 376 4.13 14.76 -13.28
C SER A 376 4.78 13.62 -14.05
N LYS A 377 4.15 13.16 -15.14
CA LYS A 377 4.71 12.12 -16.01
C LYS A 377 6.07 12.53 -16.57
N LYS A 378 6.19 13.74 -17.11
CA LYS A 378 7.47 14.27 -17.63
C LYS A 378 8.54 14.40 -16.54
N ALA A 379 8.16 14.89 -15.37
CA ALA A 379 9.07 15.05 -14.24
C ALA A 379 9.66 13.70 -13.79
N ILE A 380 8.81 12.69 -13.63
CA ILE A 380 9.22 11.35 -13.24
C ILE A 380 10.03 10.71 -14.37
N ALA A 381 9.61 10.81 -15.63
CA ALA A 381 10.35 10.32 -16.79
C ALA A 381 11.78 10.87 -16.85
N HIS A 382 11.94 12.16 -16.56
CA HIS A 382 13.26 12.78 -16.45
C HIS A 382 14.04 12.21 -15.26
N PHE A 383 13.45 12.12 -14.07
CA PHE A 383 14.15 11.59 -12.89
C PHE A 383 14.65 10.17 -13.11
N VAL A 384 13.83 9.26 -13.67
CA VAL A 384 14.24 7.87 -13.96
C VAL A 384 15.32 7.77 -15.04
N SER A 385 15.51 8.82 -15.84
CA SER A 385 16.62 8.90 -16.81
C SER A 385 17.96 9.28 -16.17
N LEU A 386 17.96 9.92 -15.00
CA LEU A 386 19.16 10.39 -14.32
C LEU A 386 20.03 9.23 -13.79
N GLU A 387 21.31 9.52 -13.57
CA GLU A 387 22.25 8.57 -12.96
C GLU A 387 21.94 8.34 -11.48
N LYS A 388 21.49 9.38 -10.76
CA LYS A 388 21.13 9.26 -9.35
C LYS A 388 19.96 8.29 -9.08
N SER A 389 19.17 7.94 -10.10
CA SER A 389 18.10 6.95 -10.02
C SER A 389 18.53 5.55 -10.48
N ALA A 390 19.84 5.30 -10.59
CA ALA A 390 20.39 4.03 -11.07
C ALA A 390 19.89 2.81 -10.27
N CYS A 391 19.59 2.96 -8.97
CA CYS A 391 19.07 1.86 -8.16
C CYS A 391 17.78 1.26 -8.75
N LEU A 392 16.92 2.10 -9.33
CA LEU A 392 15.65 1.68 -9.95
C LEU A 392 15.85 0.77 -11.16
N LYS A 393 17.05 0.76 -11.76
CA LYS A 393 17.39 -0.04 -12.94
C LYS A 393 18.03 -1.38 -12.55
N THR A 394 18.36 -1.57 -11.27
CA THR A 394 19.06 -2.74 -10.76
C THR A 394 18.20 -3.47 -9.73
N LYS A 395 17.86 -4.74 -9.98
CA LYS A 395 17.12 -5.56 -9.00
C LYS A 395 18.08 -6.14 -7.97
N THR A 396 17.82 -5.92 -6.67
CA THR A 396 18.61 -6.55 -5.59
C THR A 396 18.09 -7.95 -5.23
N GLU A 397 16.83 -8.27 -5.53
CA GLU A 397 16.25 -9.60 -5.33
C GLU A 397 15.39 -10.04 -6.54
N CYS A 398 15.47 -11.31 -6.94
CA CYS A 398 14.81 -11.83 -8.14
C CYS A 398 13.26 -11.92 -7.89
N PRO A 399 12.40 -11.08 -8.52
CA PRO A 399 10.95 -11.18 -8.39
C PRO A 399 10.40 -12.34 -9.23
N ILE A 400 9.15 -12.73 -8.97
CA ILE A 400 8.45 -13.69 -9.81
C ILE A 400 8.19 -13.03 -11.18
N LEU A 401 8.61 -13.69 -12.25
CA LEU A 401 8.17 -13.37 -13.60
C LEU A 401 6.67 -13.69 -13.73
N SER A 402 5.81 -12.68 -13.73
CA SER A 402 4.52 -12.77 -14.43
C SER A 402 4.72 -12.20 -15.83
N PHE A 403 4.85 -13.09 -16.81
CA PHE A 403 4.95 -12.69 -18.20
C PHE A 403 3.56 -12.22 -18.69
N PRO A 404 3.43 -11.03 -19.31
CA PRO A 404 2.32 -10.79 -20.22
C PRO A 404 2.48 -11.73 -21.42
N ASN A 405 1.69 -12.80 -21.43
CA ASN A 405 1.35 -13.64 -22.58
C ASN A 405 2.49 -13.91 -23.58
N LYS A 406 3.27 -14.95 -23.31
CA LYS A 406 3.74 -15.86 -24.37
C LYS A 406 4.00 -17.24 -23.79
N ALA A 407 3.19 -18.18 -24.28
CA ALA A 407 3.25 -19.61 -24.07
C ALA A 407 4.64 -20.17 -23.71
N LEU A 408 4.76 -20.74 -22.52
CA LEU A 408 5.55 -21.96 -22.33
C LEU A 408 4.58 -23.14 -22.36
N LYS A 409 4.03 -23.40 -23.54
CA LYS A 409 3.51 -24.74 -23.87
C LYS A 409 4.70 -25.60 -24.24
N LEU A 410 5.12 -26.52 -23.38
CA LEU A 410 5.61 -27.85 -23.78
C LEU A 410 5.39 -28.90 -22.65
N PRO A 411 5.26 -30.19 -23.01
CA PRO A 411 4.59 -31.23 -22.23
C PRO A 411 5.54 -32.01 -21.31
N GLY A 412 5.03 -32.39 -20.13
CA GLY A 412 5.70 -33.30 -19.18
C GLY A 412 5.87 -32.65 -17.82
N HIS A 413 5.12 -33.14 -16.84
CA HIS A 413 5.12 -32.79 -15.41
C HIS A 413 6.22 -31.80 -14.96
N ALA A 414 5.81 -30.58 -14.57
CA ALA A 414 6.70 -29.60 -13.95
C ALA A 414 7.28 -30.18 -12.65
N MET A 415 8.57 -30.46 -12.65
CA MET A 415 9.32 -30.92 -11.48
C MET A 415 9.92 -29.68 -10.78
N SER A 416 9.80 -29.58 -9.46
CA SER A 416 10.43 -28.49 -8.70
C SER A 416 11.95 -28.58 -8.74
N GLY A 417 12.66 -27.47 -8.55
CA GLY A 417 14.13 -27.45 -8.50
C GLY A 417 14.70 -28.43 -7.45
N ASP A 418 14.05 -28.55 -6.28
CA ASP A 418 14.42 -29.52 -5.27
C ASP A 418 14.20 -30.97 -5.71
N ALA A 419 13.11 -31.22 -6.44
CA ALA A 419 12.86 -32.55 -7.01
C ALA A 419 13.87 -32.88 -8.11
N TYR A 420 14.29 -31.89 -8.92
CA TYR A 420 15.40 -32.04 -9.87
C TYR A 420 16.72 -32.37 -9.16
N CYS A 421 17.11 -31.60 -8.13
CA CYS A 421 18.38 -31.85 -7.42
C CYS A 421 18.37 -33.19 -6.68
N LYS A 422 17.25 -33.60 -6.07
CA LYS A 422 17.12 -34.93 -5.46
C LYS A 422 17.16 -36.07 -6.47
N LEU A 423 16.61 -35.85 -7.67
CA LEU A 423 16.66 -36.84 -8.75
C LEU A 423 18.08 -36.98 -9.31
N PHE A 424 18.78 -35.86 -9.53
CA PHE A 424 20.10 -35.82 -10.14
C PHE A 424 21.22 -36.21 -9.15
N TYR A 425 21.05 -35.91 -7.85
CA TYR A 425 21.99 -36.21 -6.76
C TYR A 425 21.38 -37.18 -5.74
N SER A 426 20.81 -38.29 -6.21
CA SER A 426 20.09 -39.28 -5.39
C SER A 426 20.89 -39.92 -4.24
N GLY A 427 22.22 -39.82 -4.26
CA GLY A 427 23.12 -40.26 -3.17
C GLY A 427 23.33 -39.24 -2.05
N PHE A 428 22.84 -38.01 -2.19
CA PHE A 428 23.03 -36.92 -1.24
C PHE A 428 21.68 -36.45 -0.68
N PRO A 429 21.20 -37.01 0.45
CA PRO A 429 19.85 -36.75 0.98
C PRO A 429 19.63 -35.29 1.42
N ARG A 430 20.69 -34.48 1.49
CA ARG A 430 20.66 -33.05 1.78
C ARG A 430 20.87 -32.17 0.56
N ALA A 431 20.93 -32.73 -0.66
CA ALA A 431 21.02 -31.92 -1.85
C ALA A 431 19.72 -31.10 -2.01
N PHE A 432 19.85 -29.79 -2.05
CA PHE A 432 18.73 -28.88 -2.27
C PHE A 432 19.05 -27.87 -3.35
N PHE A 433 17.99 -27.29 -3.89
CA PHE A 433 18.12 -26.34 -4.98
C PHE A 433 18.53 -24.96 -4.44
N LEU A 434 19.64 -24.43 -4.95
CA LEU A 434 20.05 -23.05 -4.71
C LEU A 434 20.00 -22.27 -6.03
N GLU A 435 19.03 -21.35 -6.14
CA GLU A 435 18.92 -20.52 -7.33
C GLU A 435 19.84 -19.30 -7.19
N VAL A 436 20.93 -19.29 -7.96
CA VAL A 436 21.80 -18.13 -8.14
C VAL A 436 21.52 -17.61 -9.55
N CYS A 437 20.99 -16.39 -9.66
CA CYS A 437 20.28 -15.96 -10.87
C CYS A 437 21.11 -16.24 -12.16
N LYS A 438 20.51 -17.03 -13.08
CA LYS A 438 21.03 -17.64 -14.34
C LYS A 438 21.77 -18.99 -14.31
N ASN A 439 22.10 -19.58 -13.16
CA ASN A 439 22.65 -20.94 -13.12
C ASN A 439 21.87 -21.88 -12.20
N THR A 440 21.63 -23.10 -12.69
CA THR A 440 21.13 -24.21 -11.88
C THR A 440 22.30 -24.76 -11.07
N ILE A 441 22.27 -24.56 -9.75
CA ILE A 441 23.26 -25.13 -8.84
C ILE A 441 22.53 -26.02 -7.84
N CYS A 442 22.89 -27.30 -7.81
CA CYS A 442 22.53 -28.18 -6.72
C CYS A 442 23.66 -28.14 -5.69
N VAL A 443 23.31 -27.82 -4.44
CA VAL A 443 24.25 -27.68 -3.32
C VAL A 443 24.10 -28.86 -2.38
#